data_AF-A0A8T8C9V4-F1
#
_entry.id   AF-A0A8T8C9V4-F1
#
_cell.length_a   1.000
_cell.length_b   1.000
_cell.length_c   1.000
_cell.angle_alpha   90.00
_cell.angle_beta   90.00
_cell.angle_gamma   90.00
#
_symmetry.space_group_name_H-M   'P 1'
#
loop_
_entity.id
_entity.type
_entity.pdbx_description
1 polymer ?
#
loop_
_entity_poly.entity_id
_entity_poly.type
_entity_poly.pdbx_seq_one_letter_code
_entity_poly.pdbx_strand_id
1 'polypeptide(L)'
;MANYEVRLSTAEFEGDATPEVLVEFWDANLLNERTGRKGDYAFTAFVTASGNSDGYDTVRSKADVDGVEGIDDKDDAILIDLAKAFAKMNLSIK
;
A
#
# COMPACT_ATOMS: atom_id res chain seq x y z
N MET A 1 1.42 -20.86 2.81
CA MET A 1 1.21 -19.39 2.80
C MET A 1 2.54 -18.74 3.07
N ALA A 2 2.79 -17.58 2.47
CA ALA A 2 3.98 -16.81 2.80
C ALA A 2 3.85 -16.31 4.25
N ASN A 3 4.96 -16.20 4.96
CA ASN A 3 4.96 -15.62 6.31
C ASN A 3 4.80 -14.10 6.27
N TYR A 4 5.11 -13.49 5.12
CA TYR A 4 5.01 -12.07 4.87
C TYR A 4 4.37 -11.85 3.50
N GLU A 5 3.39 -10.95 3.43
CA GLU A 5 2.61 -10.66 2.23
C GLU A 5 2.52 -9.15 2.03
N VAL A 6 2.74 -8.70 0.79
CA VAL A 6 2.34 -7.36 0.35
C VAL A 6 0.98 -7.50 -0.32
N ARG A 7 -0.06 -6.95 0.29
CA ARG A 7 -1.43 -6.99 -0.22
C ARG A 7 -1.77 -5.64 -0.82
N LEU A 8 -2.31 -5.67 -2.03
CA LEU A 8 -2.69 -4.50 -2.80
C LEU A 8 -4.19 -4.50 -3.02
N SER A 9 -4.82 -3.36 -2.79
CA SER A 9 -6.24 -3.15 -3.09
C SER A 9 -6.51 -1.71 -3.50
N THR A 10 -7.62 -1.50 -4.20
CA THR A 10 -8.15 -0.15 -4.47
C THR A 10 -9.30 0.12 -3.53
N ALA A 11 -9.32 1.27 -2.87
CA ALA A 11 -10.49 1.72 -2.12
C ALA A 11 -10.69 3.22 -2.31
N GLU A 12 -11.95 3.65 -2.32
CA GLU A 12 -12.30 5.06 -2.41
C GLU A 12 -12.60 5.59 -1.00
N PHE A 13 -11.78 6.50 -0.50
CA PHE A 13 -12.02 7.13 0.81
C PHE A 13 -11.64 8.62 0.89
N GLU A 14 -10.95 9.18 -0.10
CA GLU A 14 -10.74 10.64 -0.22
C GLU A 14 -11.95 11.37 -0.83
N GLY A 15 -12.89 10.63 -1.44
CA GLY A 15 -14.14 11.17 -1.99
C GLY A 15 -13.95 11.84 -3.35
N ASP A 16 -12.93 11.42 -4.10
CA ASP A 16 -12.64 11.92 -5.43
C ASP A 16 -13.00 10.91 -6.53
N ALA A 17 -12.55 11.14 -7.78
CA ALA A 17 -12.89 10.29 -8.91
C ALA A 17 -11.94 9.10 -9.11
N THR A 18 -10.83 9.06 -8.37
CA THR A 18 -9.75 8.10 -8.49
C THR A 18 -9.54 7.39 -7.16
N PRO A 19 -9.95 6.11 -7.05
CA PRO A 19 -9.72 5.35 -5.83
C PRO A 19 -8.24 5.33 -5.44
N GLU A 20 -7.93 5.30 -4.15
CA GLU A 20 -6.57 5.12 -3.64
C GLU A 20 -6.08 3.68 -3.85
N VAL A 21 -4.75 3.50 -4.01
CA VAL A 21 -4.10 2.19 -3.83
C VAL A 21 -3.64 2.05 -2.39
N LEU A 22 -4.19 1.05 -1.69
CA LEU A 22 -3.69 0.60 -0.40
C LEU A 22 -2.59 -0.45 -0.59
N VAL A 23 -1.51 -0.27 0.16
CA VAL A 23 -0.41 -1.22 0.28
C VAL A 23 -0.36 -1.68 1.73
N GLU A 24 -0.76 -2.92 1.97
CA GLU A 24 -0.78 -3.51 3.31
C GLU A 24 0.32 -4.56 3.44
N PHE A 25 1.14 -4.42 4.48
CA PHE A 25 2.23 -5.35 4.77
C PHE A 25 1.79 -6.28 5.89
N TRP A 26 1.37 -7.48 5.52
CA TRP A 26 0.84 -8.48 6.44
C TRP A 26 1.93 -9.46 6.88
N ASP A 27 2.03 -9.71 8.19
CA ASP A 27 2.91 -10.72 8.75
C ASP A 27 2.09 -11.75 9.54
N ALA A 28 2.19 -13.01 9.13
CA ALA A 28 1.49 -14.12 9.76
C ALA A 28 1.97 -14.43 11.19
N ASN A 29 3.10 -13.88 11.64
CA ASN A 29 3.69 -14.11 12.95
C ASN A 29 3.44 -12.99 13.96
N LEU A 30 3.05 -11.79 13.51
CA LEU A 30 2.70 -10.69 14.41
C LEU A 30 1.51 -11.05 15.28
N LEU A 31 1.55 -10.67 16.55
CA LEU A 31 0.42 -10.84 17.47
C LEU A 31 -0.58 -9.71 17.23
N ASN A 32 -1.79 -10.05 16.81
CA ASN A 32 -2.88 -9.10 16.74
C ASN A 32 -3.45 -8.88 18.15
N GLU A 33 -3.11 -7.76 18.75
CA GLU A 33 -3.49 -7.41 20.14
C GLU A 33 -5.01 -7.34 20.34
N ARG A 34 -5.78 -7.02 19.30
CA ARG A 34 -7.25 -6.96 19.37
C ARG A 34 -7.90 -8.34 19.50
N THR A 35 -7.28 -9.37 18.92
CA THR A 35 -7.86 -10.72 18.85
C THR A 35 -7.08 -11.76 19.66
N GLY A 36 -5.86 -11.45 20.09
CA GLY A 36 -4.95 -12.37 20.77
C GLY A 36 -4.42 -13.49 19.88
N ARG A 37 -4.52 -13.35 18.55
CA ARG A 37 -4.13 -14.38 17.57
C ARG A 37 -2.97 -13.90 16.71
N LYS A 38 -2.24 -14.85 16.11
CA LYS A 38 -1.20 -14.55 15.14
C LYS A 38 -1.79 -14.11 13.80
N GLY A 39 -1.08 -13.21 13.12
CA GLY A 39 -1.47 -12.57 11.88
C GLY A 39 -1.92 -11.14 12.12
N ASP A 40 -1.09 -10.17 11.74
CA ASP A 40 -1.45 -8.75 11.79
C ASP A 40 -0.75 -7.95 10.68
N TYR A 41 -1.20 -6.71 10.50
CA TYR A 41 -0.54 -5.75 9.64
C TYR A 41 0.67 -5.14 10.37
N ALA A 42 1.86 -5.25 9.78
CA ALA A 42 3.06 -4.59 10.28
C ALA A 42 2.95 -3.06 10.09
N PHE A 43 2.47 -2.65 8.91
CA PHE A 43 2.22 -1.26 8.55
C PHE A 43 1.36 -1.20 7.29
N THR A 44 0.80 -0.01 7.03
CA THR A 44 -0.02 0.27 5.85
C THR A 44 0.41 1.60 5.24
N ALA A 45 0.47 1.61 3.91
CA ALA A 45 0.67 2.82 3.12
C ALA A 45 -0.48 2.99 2.15
N PHE A 46 -0.72 4.23 1.72
CA PHE A 46 -1.65 4.47 0.62
C PHE A 46 -1.16 5.59 -0.29
N VAL A 47 -1.41 5.38 -1.57
CA VAL A 47 -1.06 6.31 -2.65
C VAL A 47 -2.35 6.81 -3.28
N THR A 48 -2.47 8.13 -3.38
CA THR A 48 -3.61 8.82 -4.00
C THR A 48 -3.16 9.52 -5.28
N ALA A 49 -4.12 9.83 -6.15
CA ALA A 49 -3.90 10.64 -7.34
C ALA A 49 -4.33 12.09 -7.05
N SER A 50 -3.47 13.07 -7.30
CA SER A 50 -3.78 14.49 -7.05
C SER A 50 -4.86 15.12 -7.96
N GLY A 51 -5.64 14.31 -8.69
CA GLY A 51 -6.71 14.76 -9.59
C GLY A 51 -6.22 15.34 -10.93
N ASN A 52 -4.91 15.41 -11.16
CA ASN A 52 -4.31 15.77 -12.45
C ASN A 52 -3.80 14.53 -13.18
N SER A 53 -3.78 14.60 -14.51
CA SER A 53 -3.71 13.50 -15.50
C SER A 53 -2.59 12.46 -15.40
N ASP A 54 -1.68 12.57 -14.42
CA ASP A 54 -0.49 11.72 -14.29
C ASP A 54 -0.66 10.54 -13.31
N GLY A 55 -1.83 10.45 -12.65
CA GLY A 55 -2.23 9.31 -11.81
C GLY A 55 -1.67 9.35 -10.39
N TYR A 56 -1.59 8.18 -9.74
CA TYR A 56 -1.09 8.00 -8.37
C TYR A 56 0.28 8.64 -8.16
N ASP A 57 0.37 9.72 -7.37
CA ASP A 57 1.56 10.56 -7.25
C ASP A 57 1.88 11.02 -5.82
N THR A 58 0.97 10.76 -4.88
CA THR A 58 1.07 11.29 -3.53
C THR A 58 0.94 10.15 -2.53
N VAL A 59 1.96 9.94 -1.69
CA VAL A 59 1.90 9.04 -0.54
C VAL A 59 1.39 9.80 0.68
N ARG A 60 0.34 9.29 1.31
CA ARG A 60 -0.32 9.95 2.46
C ARG A 60 -0.06 9.25 3.78
N SER A 61 -0.01 7.92 3.76
CA SER A 61 0.54 7.11 4.87
C SER A 61 1.88 6.54 4.41
N LYS A 62 2.96 7.02 5.03
CA LYS A 62 4.32 6.63 4.66
C LYS A 62 4.75 5.39 5.41
N ALA A 63 5.65 4.62 4.81
CA ALA A 63 6.27 3.46 5.42
C ALA A 63 7.70 3.32 4.89
N ASP A 64 8.61 2.82 5.72
CA ASP A 64 9.93 2.36 5.29
C ASP A 64 9.73 1.07 4.47
N VAL A 65 10.07 1.11 3.19
CA VAL A 65 9.88 0.01 2.25
C VAL A 65 11.17 -0.40 1.52
N ASP A 66 12.24 0.38 1.67
CA ASP A 66 13.55 0.06 1.09
C ASP A 66 14.53 -0.57 2.10
N GLY A 67 14.19 -0.57 3.39
CA GLY A 67 14.98 -1.17 4.47
C GLY A 67 16.18 -0.34 4.89
N VAL A 68 16.23 0.94 4.48
CA VAL A 68 17.19 1.94 4.96
C VAL A 68 16.54 2.70 6.11
N GLU A 69 17.24 2.81 7.23
CA GLU A 69 16.71 3.48 8.44
C GLU A 69 16.14 4.87 8.13
N GLY A 70 14.82 5.00 8.25
CA GLY A 70 14.11 6.26 8.06
C GLY A 70 12.87 6.09 7.21
N ILE A 71 12.18 7.20 6.96
CA ILE A 71 11.14 7.31 5.94
C ILE A 71 11.52 8.52 5.10
N ASP A 72 11.86 8.31 3.84
CA ASP A 72 12.32 9.36 2.94
C ASP A 72 11.64 9.32 1.55
N ASP A 73 12.10 10.17 0.64
CA ASP A 73 11.51 10.32 -0.69
C ASP A 73 11.70 9.07 -1.58
N LYS A 74 12.64 8.18 -1.26
CA LYS A 74 12.85 6.92 -2.00
C LYS A 74 11.77 5.90 -1.65
N ASP A 75 11.38 5.83 -0.39
CA ASP A 75 10.24 5.01 0.04
C ASP A 75 8.97 5.43 -0.70
N ASP A 76 8.72 6.75 -0.73
CA ASP A 76 7.57 7.30 -1.42
C ASP A 76 7.60 6.99 -2.92
N ALA A 77 8.78 7.10 -3.56
CA ALA A 77 8.95 6.76 -4.97
C ALA A 77 8.64 5.28 -5.27
N ILE A 78 9.08 4.36 -4.41
CA ILE A 78 8.81 2.93 -4.55
C ILE A 78 7.31 2.65 -4.43
N LEU A 79 6.64 3.25 -3.45
CA LEU A 79 5.20 3.10 -3.24
C LEU A 79 4.40 3.65 -4.44
N ILE A 80 4.80 4.80 -4.97
CA ILE A 80 4.20 5.41 -6.17
C ILE A 80 4.37 4.50 -7.39
N ASP A 81 5.58 3.98 -7.62
CA ASP A 81 5.84 3.09 -8.76
C ASP A 81 5.04 1.79 -8.65
N LEU A 82 4.90 1.24 -7.44
CA LEU A 82 4.07 0.06 -7.17
C LEU A 82 2.59 0.35 -7.46
N ALA A 83 2.05 1.46 -6.96
CA ALA A 83 0.67 1.86 -7.20
C ALA A 83 0.38 2.08 -8.68
N LYS A 84 1.28 2.77 -9.39
CA LYS A 84 1.19 2.98 -10.85
C LYS A 84 1.25 1.66 -11.62
N ALA A 85 2.08 0.71 -11.20
CA ALA A 85 2.15 -0.61 -11.82
C ALA A 85 0.83 -1.37 -11.59
N PHE A 86 0.37 -1.44 -10.34
CA PHE A 86 -0.86 -2.11 -9.94
C PHE A 86 -2.09 -1.58 -10.68
N ALA A 87 -2.24 -0.26 -10.77
CA ALA A 87 -3.35 0.39 -11.46
C ALA A 87 -3.42 0.08 -12.97
N LYS A 88 -2.29 -0.30 -13.58
CA LYS A 88 -2.22 -0.69 -15.01
C LYS A 88 -2.47 -2.18 -15.21
N MET A 89 -2.48 -2.99 -14.15
CA MET A 89 -2.71 -4.43 -14.26
C MET A 89 -4.17 -4.71 -14.62
N ASN A 90 -4.37 -5.55 -15.63
CA ASN A 90 -5.69 -6.12 -15.87
C ASN A 90 -5.91 -7.32 -14.94
N LEU A 91 -6.47 -7.06 -13.76
CA LEU A 91 -6.74 -8.05 -12.72
C LEU A 91 -8.08 -8.78 -12.90
N SER A 92 -8.71 -8.68 -14.08
CA SER A 92 -9.87 -9.50 -14.41
C SER A 92 -9.45 -10.96 -14.55
N ILE A 93 -9.31 -11.66 -13.42
CA ILE A 93 -9.14 -13.10 -13.37
C ILE A 93 -10.49 -13.70 -13.79
N LYS A 94 -10.50 -14.38 -14.94
CA LYS A 94 -11.65 -15.16 -15.42
C LYS A 94 -11.71 -16.53 -14.75
#